data_AF-W6TFR7-F1
#
_entry.id   AF-W6TFR7-F1
#
_cell.length_a   1.000
_cell.length_b   1.000
_cell.length_c   1.000
_cell.angle_alpha   90.00
_cell.angle_beta   90.00
_cell.angle_gamma   90.00
#
_symmetry.space_group_name_H-M   'P 1'
#
loop_
_entity.id
_entity.type
_entity.pdbx_description
1 polymer ?
#
loop_
_entity_poly.entity_id
_entity_poly.type
_entity_poly.pdbx_seq_one_letter_code
_entity_poly.pdbx_strand_id
1 'polypeptide(L)'
;MFVVVMGCNSGGVKDPEKVFLSEMVNLGKGFLDVFVSLGDMITGTLGIKADTKKSEIGKYFSDIEKTMQTTKVKLREILEKSGQYEKVRKVVEEFISGTVDKIAAGAKEAAKGATGDDKIGGATQAGQDANAADRVAVNSIVKGIKEIVGVVLKDNEGNAGATKTGDTEKKSIGKLLGEKTNGGTEQQAAAASATIGAVIGVDILKAIASSAEAGTGEIKIGEAKNTAEI
;
A
#
# COMPACT_ATOMS: atom_id res chain seq x y z
N MET A 1 39.34 14.21 -71.02
CA MET A 1 39.61 14.44 -69.59
C MET A 1 38.45 15.23 -69.03
N PHE A 2 37.65 14.58 -68.18
CA PHE A 2 36.81 15.09 -67.09
C PHE A 2 35.78 13.97 -66.80
N VAL A 3 36.21 12.99 -66.00
CA VAL A 3 35.33 12.01 -65.40
C VAL A 3 34.72 12.69 -64.19
N VAL A 4 33.46 13.11 -64.29
CA VAL A 4 32.70 13.57 -63.13
C VAL A 4 32.29 12.32 -62.36
N VAL A 5 33.11 11.96 -61.36
CA VAL A 5 32.76 10.97 -60.35
C VAL A 5 31.63 11.58 -59.52
N MET A 6 30.38 11.22 -59.82
CA MET A 6 29.28 11.42 -58.87
C MET A 6 29.50 10.50 -57.69
N GLY A 7 30.21 11.01 -56.68
CA GLY A 7 30.27 10.40 -55.37
C GLY A 7 28.86 10.33 -54.80
N CYS A 8 28.38 9.11 -54.55
CA CYS A 8 27.26 8.86 -53.63
C CYS A 8 27.68 9.31 -52.23
N ASN A 9 27.52 10.61 -51.94
CA ASN A 9 27.52 11.10 -50.58
C ASN A 9 26.12 10.82 -49.99
N SER A 10 25.85 9.56 -49.64
CA SER A 10 24.72 9.18 -48.78
C SER A 10 25.00 9.59 -47.33
N GLY A 11 25.30 10.87 -47.12
CA GLY A 11 25.37 11.49 -45.81
C GLY A 11 24.04 12.19 -45.54
N GLY A 12 23.04 11.48 -45.02
CA GLY A 12 21.78 12.14 -44.66
C GLY A 12 20.64 11.24 -44.21
N VAL A 13 20.62 9.97 -44.59
CA VAL A 13 19.60 9.03 -44.10
C VAL A 13 20.18 8.30 -42.90
N LYS A 14 19.67 8.59 -41.70
CA LYS A 14 20.01 7.78 -40.52
C LYS A 14 19.66 6.33 -40.83
N ASP A 15 20.63 5.46 -40.68
CA ASP A 15 20.49 4.01 -40.80
C ASP A 15 19.27 3.54 -39.98
N PRO A 16 18.21 3.01 -40.62
CA PRO A 16 16.96 2.64 -39.95
C PRO A 16 17.17 1.65 -38.80
N GLU A 17 18.15 0.76 -38.93
CA GLU A 17 18.50 -0.20 -37.88
C GLU A 17 19.07 0.53 -36.66
N LYS A 18 19.95 1.51 -36.87
CA LYS A 18 20.52 2.31 -35.78
C LYS A 18 19.48 3.21 -35.11
N VAL A 19 18.51 3.73 -35.86
CA VAL A 19 17.39 4.50 -35.30
C VAL A 19 16.54 3.60 -34.41
N PHE A 20 16.13 2.44 -34.92
CA PHE A 20 15.34 1.48 -34.16
C PHE A 20 16.04 1.02 -32.87
N LEU A 21 17.33 0.65 -32.96
CA LEU A 21 18.11 0.26 -31.78
C LEU A 21 18.23 1.40 -30.77
N SER A 22 18.44 2.64 -31.23
CA SER A 22 18.49 3.81 -30.34
C SER A 22 17.15 4.05 -29.63
N GLU A 23 16.02 3.86 -30.30
CA GLU A 23 14.70 4.00 -29.70
C GLU A 23 14.45 2.92 -28.65
N MET A 24 14.84 1.67 -28.92
CA MET A 24 14.76 0.56 -27.95
C MET A 24 15.61 0.83 -26.70
N VAL A 25 16.83 1.35 -26.87
CA VAL A 25 17.71 1.72 -25.75
C VAL A 25 17.09 2.84 -24.90
N ASN A 26 16.54 3.87 -25.54
CA ASN A 26 15.88 4.98 -24.84
C ASN A 26 14.62 4.52 -24.09
N LEU A 27 13.84 3.62 -24.69
CA LEU A 27 12.68 2.99 -24.05
C LEU A 27 13.10 2.18 -22.81
N GLY A 28 14.13 1.34 -22.95
CA GLY A 28 14.68 0.56 -21.84
C GLY A 28 15.20 1.44 -20.71
N LYS A 29 15.90 2.54 -21.03
CA LYS A 29 16.35 3.52 -20.05
C LYS A 29 15.17 4.18 -19.31
N GLY A 30 14.11 4.56 -20.03
CA GLY A 30 12.92 5.13 -19.42
C GLY A 30 12.29 4.21 -18.37
N PHE A 31 12.15 2.91 -18.67
CA PHE A 31 11.65 1.94 -17.69
C PHE A 31 12.61 1.69 -16.53
N LEU A 32 13.92 1.72 -16.78
CA LEU A 32 14.92 1.63 -15.71
C LEU A 32 14.80 2.84 -14.75
N ASP A 33 14.62 4.06 -15.27
CA ASP A 33 14.46 5.26 -14.46
C ASP A 33 13.17 5.22 -13.61
N VAL A 34 12.10 4.60 -14.12
CA VAL A 34 10.89 4.29 -13.34
C VAL A 34 11.21 3.30 -12.23
N PHE A 35 11.86 2.18 -12.56
CA PHE A 35 12.21 1.12 -11.61
C PHE A 35 13.09 1.63 -10.47
N VAL A 36 14.13 2.42 -10.79
CA VAL A 36 15.02 3.02 -9.79
C VAL A 36 14.25 3.93 -8.84
N SER A 37 13.28 4.70 -9.33
CA SER A 37 12.47 5.55 -8.43
C SER A 37 11.53 4.78 -7.50
N LEU A 38 11.15 3.55 -7.83
CA LEU A 38 10.50 2.66 -6.86
C LEU A 38 11.49 2.15 -5.82
N GLY A 39 12.76 1.94 -6.19
CA GLY A 39 13.83 1.53 -5.28
C GLY A 39 14.04 2.52 -4.13
N ASP A 40 14.01 3.82 -4.42
CA ASP A 40 14.14 4.88 -3.41
C ASP A 40 13.03 4.78 -2.35
N MET A 41 11.79 4.42 -2.75
CA MET A 41 10.67 4.20 -1.82
C MET A 41 10.92 3.02 -0.87
N ILE A 42 11.49 1.92 -1.36
CA ILE A 42 11.70 0.68 -0.57
C ILE A 42 12.71 0.89 0.56
N THR A 43 13.66 1.81 0.37
CA THR A 43 14.65 2.14 1.42
C THR A 43 14.05 2.92 2.60
N GLY A 44 12.88 3.52 2.42
CA GLY A 44 12.10 4.15 3.49
C GLY A 44 11.34 3.12 4.34
N THR A 45 12.06 2.29 5.10
CA THR A 45 11.41 1.34 6.02
C THR A 45 10.62 2.11 7.08
N LEU A 46 9.33 1.77 7.26
CA LEU A 46 8.49 2.33 8.32
C LEU A 46 9.02 1.86 9.68
N GLY A 47 9.86 2.67 10.30
CA GLY A 47 10.42 2.42 11.63
C GLY A 47 9.40 2.75 12.72
N ILE A 48 8.52 1.80 13.04
CA ILE A 48 7.55 1.96 14.14
C ILE A 48 8.28 1.84 15.48
N LYS A 49 8.09 2.84 16.34
CA LYS A 49 8.57 2.91 17.72
C LYS A 49 7.38 3.10 18.67
N ALA A 50 7.63 3.01 19.97
CA ALA A 50 6.60 3.15 20.99
C ALA A 50 5.92 4.54 20.99
N ASP A 51 6.60 5.56 20.51
CA ASP A 51 6.12 6.95 20.41
C ASP A 51 5.59 7.33 19.02
N THR A 52 5.59 6.40 18.05
CA THR A 52 5.06 6.65 16.71
C THR A 52 3.57 6.98 16.78
N LYS A 53 3.21 8.11 16.19
CA LYS A 53 1.84 8.61 16.13
C LYS A 53 1.04 7.97 15.00
N LYS A 54 -0.28 7.93 15.14
CA LYS A 54 -1.19 7.50 14.06
C LYS A 54 -1.01 8.37 12.80
N SER A 55 -0.75 9.68 12.96
CA SER A 55 -0.48 10.61 11.86
C SER A 55 0.78 10.28 11.05
N GLU A 56 1.77 9.62 11.65
CA GLU A 56 2.95 9.12 10.92
C GLU A 56 2.58 7.94 10.00
N ILE A 57 1.59 7.14 10.37
CA ILE A 57 1.02 6.11 9.48
C ILE A 57 0.24 6.75 8.33
N GLY A 58 -0.53 7.81 8.59
CA GLY A 58 -1.16 8.59 7.53
C GLY A 58 -0.16 9.19 6.55
N LYS A 59 0.97 9.68 7.06
CA LYS A 59 2.08 10.16 6.23
C LYS A 59 2.68 9.04 5.38
N TYR A 60 2.88 7.85 5.94
CA TYR A 60 3.38 6.70 5.19
C TYR A 60 2.49 6.36 3.98
N PHE A 61 1.17 6.28 4.19
CA PHE A 61 0.23 6.08 3.09
C PHE A 61 0.23 7.24 2.08
N SER A 62 0.36 8.48 2.55
CA SER A 62 0.47 9.65 1.67
C SER A 62 1.73 9.62 0.80
N ASP A 63 2.84 9.10 1.33
CA ASP A 63 4.09 8.97 0.57
C ASP A 63 4.01 7.82 -0.45
N ILE A 64 3.26 6.76 -0.15
CA ILE A 64 2.89 5.73 -1.15
C ILE A 64 2.06 6.36 -2.28
N GLU A 65 1.01 7.14 -1.97
CA GLU A 65 0.20 7.84 -2.98
C GLU A 65 1.08 8.68 -3.90
N LYS A 66 1.95 9.54 -3.33
CA LYS A 66 2.86 10.39 -4.11
C LYS A 66 3.79 9.60 -5.00
N THR A 67 4.30 8.47 -4.52
CA THR A 67 5.20 7.61 -5.29
C THR A 67 4.47 7.00 -6.49
N MET A 68 3.25 6.51 -6.28
CA MET A 68 2.43 5.98 -7.37
C MET A 68 2.06 7.07 -8.39
N GLN A 69 1.74 8.29 -7.95
CA GLN A 69 1.49 9.40 -8.87
C GLN A 69 2.74 9.77 -9.67
N THR A 70 3.90 9.83 -9.03
CA THR A 70 5.18 10.08 -9.72
C THR A 70 5.49 8.99 -10.74
N THR A 71 5.27 7.74 -10.38
CA THR A 71 5.42 6.57 -11.27
C THR A 71 4.51 6.69 -12.48
N LYS A 72 3.23 7.02 -12.26
CA LYS A 72 2.25 7.23 -13.33
C LYS A 72 2.69 8.32 -14.31
N VAL A 73 3.18 9.45 -13.82
CA VAL A 73 3.68 10.54 -14.66
C VAL A 73 4.83 10.05 -15.54
N LYS A 74 5.85 9.43 -14.94
CA LYS A 74 7.01 8.89 -15.70
C LYS A 74 6.60 7.83 -16.73
N LEU A 75 5.68 6.94 -16.38
CA LEU A 75 5.16 5.93 -17.33
C LEU A 75 4.45 6.60 -18.51
N ARG A 76 3.69 7.68 -18.29
CA ARG A 76 3.06 8.44 -19.37
C ARG A 76 4.08 9.17 -20.25
N GLU A 77 5.14 9.72 -19.68
CA GLU A 77 6.23 10.32 -20.46
C GLU A 77 6.92 9.29 -21.38
N ILE A 78 7.06 8.04 -20.93
CA ILE A 78 7.55 6.95 -21.78
C ILE A 78 6.58 6.72 -22.96
N LEU A 79 5.27 6.72 -22.70
CA LEU A 79 4.27 6.54 -23.76
C LEU A 79 4.21 7.70 -24.75
N GLU A 80 4.48 8.92 -24.32
CA GLU A 80 4.59 10.06 -25.24
C GLU A 80 5.82 9.94 -26.14
N LYS A 81 6.95 9.47 -25.59
CA LYS A 81 8.22 9.31 -26.32
C LYS A 81 8.31 8.03 -27.17
N SER A 82 7.50 7.01 -26.84
CA SER A 82 7.59 5.67 -27.45
C SER A 82 6.22 5.11 -27.87
N GLY A 83 5.22 5.99 -27.99
CA GLY A 83 3.81 5.62 -28.24
C GLY A 83 3.52 4.98 -29.60
N GLN A 84 4.52 4.85 -30.47
CA GLN A 84 4.45 4.11 -31.72
C GLN A 84 4.40 2.58 -31.51
N TYR A 85 4.81 2.09 -30.34
CA TYR A 85 4.79 0.67 -30.00
C TYR A 85 3.48 0.29 -29.31
N GLU A 86 2.47 -0.06 -30.10
CA GLU A 86 1.09 -0.32 -29.62
C GLU A 86 1.00 -1.32 -28.47
N LYS A 87 1.79 -2.41 -28.53
CA LYS A 87 1.82 -3.42 -27.45
C LYS A 87 2.36 -2.84 -26.14
N VAL A 88 3.38 -1.99 -26.21
CA VAL A 88 3.97 -1.34 -25.03
C VAL A 88 2.97 -0.34 -24.45
N ARG A 89 2.35 0.48 -25.32
CA ARG A 89 1.28 1.41 -24.92
C ARG A 89 0.19 0.71 -24.12
N LYS A 90 -0.37 -0.36 -24.69
CA LYS A 90 -1.45 -1.12 -24.07
C LYS A 90 -1.05 -1.66 -22.69
N VAL A 91 0.10 -2.33 -22.59
CA VAL A 91 0.57 -2.91 -21.32
C VAL A 91 0.81 -1.84 -20.25
N VAL A 92 1.38 -0.69 -20.63
CA VAL A 92 1.62 0.40 -19.67
C VAL A 92 0.31 1.06 -19.24
N GLU A 93 -0.63 1.29 -20.15
CA GLU A 93 -1.95 1.85 -19.82
C GLU A 93 -2.75 0.90 -18.91
N GLU A 94 -2.70 -0.41 -19.18
CA GLU A 94 -3.28 -1.45 -18.33
C GLU A 94 -2.61 -1.51 -16.95
N PHE A 95 -1.27 -1.38 -16.88
CA PHE A 95 -0.56 -1.33 -15.60
C PHE A 95 -0.89 -0.08 -14.79
N ILE A 96 -0.98 1.09 -15.45
CA ILE A 96 -1.36 2.34 -14.79
C ILE A 96 -2.76 2.23 -14.21
N SER A 97 -3.75 1.86 -15.03
CA SER A 97 -5.16 1.84 -14.63
C SER A 97 -5.51 0.66 -13.71
N GLY A 98 -4.88 -0.49 -13.94
CA GLY A 98 -5.13 -1.73 -13.21
C GLY A 98 -4.40 -1.82 -11.88
N THR A 99 -3.24 -1.16 -11.73
CA THR A 99 -2.41 -1.30 -10.52
C THR A 99 -2.05 0.07 -9.92
N VAL A 100 -1.35 0.94 -10.67
CA VAL A 100 -0.78 2.18 -10.11
C VAL A 100 -1.87 3.10 -9.55
N ASP A 101 -2.95 3.30 -10.29
CA ASP A 101 -4.06 4.16 -9.89
C ASP A 101 -4.81 3.61 -8.68
N LYS A 102 -4.98 2.29 -8.59
CA LYS A 102 -5.66 1.65 -7.46
C LYS A 102 -4.83 1.70 -6.18
N ILE A 103 -3.52 1.47 -6.27
CA ILE A 103 -2.62 1.62 -5.12
C ILE A 103 -2.63 3.09 -4.66
N ALA A 104 -2.55 4.06 -5.58
CA ALA A 104 -2.61 5.48 -5.23
C ALA A 104 -3.93 5.84 -4.54
N ALA A 105 -5.07 5.40 -5.09
CA ALA A 105 -6.39 5.67 -4.54
C ALA A 105 -6.59 5.01 -3.16
N GLY A 106 -6.19 3.74 -3.01
CA GLY A 106 -6.27 3.03 -1.74
C GLY A 106 -5.37 3.64 -0.67
N ALA A 107 -4.14 4.02 -1.02
CA ALA A 107 -3.23 4.69 -0.09
C ALA A 107 -3.79 6.05 0.37
N LYS A 108 -4.31 6.84 -0.58
CA LYS A 108 -5.01 8.09 -0.27
C LYS A 108 -6.17 7.89 0.70
N GLU A 109 -6.99 6.87 0.48
CA GLU A 109 -8.13 6.56 1.33
C GLU A 109 -7.69 6.13 2.74
N ALA A 110 -6.69 5.25 2.83
CA ALA A 110 -6.15 4.81 4.12
C ALA A 110 -5.55 5.97 4.92
N ALA A 111 -4.85 6.89 4.26
CA ALA A 111 -4.26 8.07 4.89
C ALA A 111 -5.30 8.94 5.62
N LYS A 112 -6.53 9.05 5.08
CA LYS A 112 -7.62 9.83 5.71
C LYS A 112 -8.02 9.30 7.08
N GLY A 113 -7.89 8.00 7.32
CA GLY A 113 -8.23 7.38 8.59
C GLY A 113 -7.09 7.38 9.62
N ALA A 114 -5.88 7.73 9.21
CA ALA A 114 -4.69 7.70 10.06
C ALA A 114 -4.16 9.12 10.35
N THR A 115 -5.02 9.99 10.88
CA THR A 115 -4.70 11.42 11.13
C THR A 115 -4.48 11.75 12.61
N GLY A 116 -4.74 10.81 13.52
CA GLY A 116 -4.66 11.06 14.97
C GLY A 116 -3.25 11.35 15.48
N ASP A 117 -3.16 12.19 16.50
CA ASP A 117 -1.88 12.51 17.16
C ASP A 117 -1.48 11.53 18.27
N ASP A 118 -2.40 10.65 18.65
CA ASP A 118 -2.13 9.60 19.62
C ASP A 118 -1.10 8.61 19.09
N LYS A 119 -0.37 7.99 20.02
CA LYS A 119 0.52 6.86 19.72
C LYS A 119 -0.30 5.67 19.22
N ILE A 120 0.26 4.89 18.29
CA ILE A 120 -0.41 3.70 17.73
C ILE A 120 -0.76 2.69 18.84
N GLY A 121 0.19 2.43 19.75
CA GLY A 121 0.01 1.57 20.92
C GLY A 121 -0.30 2.34 22.21
N GLY A 122 -0.91 3.53 22.11
CA GLY A 122 -1.24 4.34 23.28
C GLY A 122 -2.34 3.71 24.13
N ALA A 123 -2.13 3.65 25.45
CA ALA A 123 -3.17 3.35 26.42
C ALA A 123 -3.71 4.65 27.04
N THR A 124 -4.93 4.61 27.58
CA THR A 124 -5.46 5.73 28.36
C THR A 124 -4.62 5.95 29.63
N GLN A 125 -4.62 7.18 30.15
CA GLN A 125 -3.96 7.45 31.42
C GLN A 125 -4.75 6.81 32.56
N ALA A 126 -4.08 6.56 33.69
CA ALA A 126 -4.74 6.02 34.88
C ALA A 126 -5.91 6.92 35.30
N GLY A 127 -7.11 6.35 35.41
CA GLY A 127 -8.34 7.08 35.75
C GLY A 127 -9.05 7.76 34.58
N GLN A 128 -8.60 7.55 33.34
CA GLN A 128 -9.32 7.95 32.13
C GLN A 128 -10.07 6.77 31.51
N ASP A 129 -11.34 6.99 31.19
CA ASP A 129 -12.16 6.01 30.49
C ASP A 129 -11.65 5.80 29.06
N ALA A 130 -11.78 4.57 28.56
CA ALA A 130 -11.49 4.22 27.18
C ALA A 130 -12.50 4.89 26.23
N ASN A 131 -12.00 5.46 25.13
CA ASN A 131 -12.82 5.99 24.05
C ASN A 131 -12.92 4.97 22.93
N ALA A 132 -14.11 4.87 22.32
CA ALA A 132 -14.28 4.09 21.10
C ALA A 132 -13.44 4.68 19.96
N ALA A 133 -12.95 3.82 19.06
CA ALA A 133 -12.27 4.25 17.86
C ALA A 133 -13.23 5.05 16.95
N ASP A 134 -12.69 6.01 16.21
CA ASP A 134 -13.48 6.72 15.19
C ASP A 134 -13.80 5.75 14.04
N ARG A 135 -15.07 5.38 13.97
CA ARG A 135 -15.62 4.47 12.96
C ARG A 135 -15.32 4.92 11.52
N VAL A 136 -15.42 6.22 11.24
CA VAL A 136 -15.16 6.77 9.89
C VAL A 136 -13.70 6.58 9.55
N ALA A 137 -12.81 6.83 10.50
CA ALA A 137 -11.39 6.63 10.35
C ALA A 137 -11.03 5.16 10.12
N VAL A 138 -11.57 4.24 10.94
CA VAL A 138 -11.38 2.79 10.81
C VAL A 138 -11.84 2.29 9.45
N ASN A 139 -13.05 2.68 9.02
CA ASN A 139 -13.58 2.28 7.71
C ASN A 139 -12.73 2.81 6.55
N SER A 140 -12.14 4.00 6.67
CA SER A 140 -11.25 4.56 5.64
C SER A 140 -9.96 3.74 5.52
N ILE A 141 -9.37 3.34 6.65
CA ILE A 141 -8.18 2.45 6.67
C ILE A 141 -8.52 1.10 6.02
N VAL A 142 -9.61 0.47 6.44
CA VAL A 142 -10.04 -0.84 5.93
C VAL A 142 -10.29 -0.78 4.41
N LYS A 143 -11.01 0.24 3.93
CA LYS A 143 -11.25 0.44 2.49
C LYS A 143 -9.97 0.65 1.71
N GLY A 144 -9.11 1.54 2.19
CA GLY A 144 -7.86 1.85 1.51
C GLY A 144 -6.94 0.64 1.40
N ILE A 145 -6.77 -0.12 2.50
CA ILE A 145 -6.00 -1.36 2.50
C ILE A 145 -6.64 -2.41 1.59
N LYS A 146 -7.97 -2.56 1.60
CA LYS A 146 -8.68 -3.49 0.73
C LYS A 146 -8.43 -3.23 -0.76
N GLU A 147 -8.47 -1.96 -1.18
CA GLU A 147 -8.19 -1.56 -2.56
C GLU A 147 -6.75 -1.90 -2.97
N ILE A 148 -5.77 -1.63 -2.09
CA ILE A 148 -4.36 -1.97 -2.34
C ILE A 148 -4.20 -3.50 -2.42
N VAL A 149 -4.67 -4.22 -1.41
CA VAL A 149 -4.56 -5.68 -1.32
C VAL A 149 -5.18 -6.37 -2.53
N GLY A 150 -6.32 -5.87 -3.02
CA GLY A 150 -7.02 -6.42 -4.18
C GLY A 150 -6.22 -6.41 -5.48
N VAL A 151 -5.12 -5.65 -5.56
CA VAL A 151 -4.24 -5.61 -6.74
C VAL A 151 -2.82 -6.08 -6.50
N VAL A 152 -2.38 -6.19 -5.23
CA VAL A 152 -1.01 -6.63 -4.90
C VAL A 152 -0.93 -8.06 -4.41
N LEU A 153 -2.00 -8.62 -3.83
CA LEU A 153 -2.04 -10.01 -3.39
C LEU A 153 -2.85 -10.85 -4.35
N LYS A 154 -2.38 -12.08 -4.60
CA LYS A 154 -3.17 -13.09 -5.31
C LYS A 154 -4.24 -13.68 -4.40
N ASP A 155 -5.24 -14.33 -5.00
CA ASP A 155 -6.35 -14.93 -4.25
C ASP A 155 -5.91 -15.94 -3.20
N ASN A 156 -4.83 -16.70 -3.48
CA ASN A 156 -4.25 -17.73 -2.63
C ASN A 156 -3.10 -17.23 -1.72
N GLU A 157 -2.82 -15.93 -1.69
CA GLU A 157 -1.80 -15.35 -0.80
C GLU A 157 -2.43 -14.87 0.53
N GLY A 158 -1.86 -15.35 1.63
CA GLY A 158 -2.33 -15.09 3.00
C GLY A 158 -3.61 -15.84 3.38
N ASN A 159 -3.89 -15.88 4.67
CA ASN A 159 -5.09 -16.49 5.24
C ASN A 159 -5.72 -15.54 6.28
N ALA A 160 -6.89 -14.98 5.97
CA ALA A 160 -7.63 -14.09 6.85
C ALA A 160 -8.05 -14.73 8.19
N GLY A 161 -8.15 -16.06 8.23
CA GLY A 161 -8.47 -16.83 9.44
C GLY A 161 -7.24 -17.38 10.16
N ALA A 162 -6.02 -16.98 9.77
CA ALA A 162 -4.80 -17.48 10.39
C ALA A 162 -4.77 -17.12 11.89
N THR A 163 -4.58 -18.14 12.72
CA THR A 163 -4.43 -18.00 14.15
C THR A 163 -3.70 -19.22 14.70
N LYS A 164 -2.86 -19.02 15.71
CA LYS A 164 -2.25 -20.13 16.47
C LYS A 164 -2.58 -20.07 17.97
N THR A 165 -3.41 -19.09 18.37
CA THR A 165 -3.85 -18.88 19.74
C THR A 165 -5.30 -19.34 19.92
N GLY A 166 -5.64 -19.77 21.13
CA GLY A 166 -6.95 -20.32 21.44
C GLY A 166 -7.98 -19.26 21.84
N ASP A 167 -9.16 -19.72 22.23
CA ASP A 167 -10.24 -18.85 22.69
C ASP A 167 -9.89 -18.09 23.97
N THR A 168 -9.01 -18.66 24.80
CA THR A 168 -8.54 -18.02 26.03
C THR A 168 -7.79 -16.72 25.73
N GLU A 169 -6.81 -16.75 24.82
CA GLU A 169 -6.07 -15.56 24.42
C GLU A 169 -6.98 -14.55 23.73
N LYS A 170 -7.87 -15.00 22.83
CA LYS A 170 -8.81 -14.13 22.11
C LYS A 170 -9.75 -13.38 23.06
N LYS A 171 -10.35 -14.09 24.02
CA LYS A 171 -11.20 -13.49 25.06
C LYS A 171 -10.42 -12.53 25.96
N SER A 172 -9.17 -12.86 26.27
CA SER A 172 -8.29 -11.98 27.01
C SER A 172 -8.06 -10.67 26.24
N ILE A 173 -7.65 -10.75 24.97
CA ILE A 173 -7.43 -9.57 24.11
C ILE A 173 -8.68 -8.71 23.99
N GLY A 174 -9.87 -9.32 23.88
CA GLY A 174 -11.13 -8.59 23.81
C GLY A 174 -11.35 -7.64 25.00
N LYS A 175 -10.75 -7.90 26.16
CA LYS A 175 -10.81 -6.97 27.31
C LYS A 175 -10.07 -5.66 27.07
N LEU A 176 -9.00 -5.67 26.27
CA LEU A 176 -8.28 -4.44 25.87
C LEU A 176 -9.17 -3.48 25.08
N LEU A 177 -10.20 -4.02 24.42
CA LEU A 177 -10.98 -3.32 23.40
C LEU A 177 -12.42 -3.07 23.88
N GLY A 178 -12.93 -3.90 24.81
CA GLY A 178 -14.32 -3.84 25.27
C GLY A 178 -14.54 -3.34 26.70
N GLU A 179 -13.53 -3.33 27.58
CA GLU A 179 -13.71 -2.91 28.97
C GLU A 179 -13.35 -1.42 29.15
N LYS A 180 -14.28 -0.64 29.73
CA LYS A 180 -14.10 0.81 29.97
C LYS A 180 -13.10 1.10 31.11
N THR A 181 -12.95 0.17 32.06
CA THR A 181 -12.09 0.32 33.24
C THR A 181 -11.25 -0.93 33.45
N ASN A 182 -9.94 -0.78 33.66
CA ASN A 182 -9.01 -1.85 34.06
C ASN A 182 -8.93 -3.08 33.11
N GLY A 183 -9.28 -2.93 31.83
CA GLY A 183 -9.24 -4.01 30.83
C GLY A 183 -7.85 -4.39 30.33
N GLY A 184 -6.81 -3.63 30.69
CA GLY A 184 -5.43 -3.84 30.26
C GLY A 184 -4.49 -4.17 31.40
N THR A 185 -4.13 -5.44 31.54
CA THR A 185 -3.01 -5.88 32.39
C THR A 185 -1.90 -6.50 31.53
N GLU A 186 -0.79 -6.86 32.15
CA GLU A 186 0.31 -7.60 31.49
C GLU A 186 -0.18 -8.90 30.82
N GLN A 187 -1.16 -9.58 31.42
CA GLN A 187 -1.73 -10.81 30.86
C GLN A 187 -2.43 -10.56 29.51
N GLN A 188 -3.19 -9.47 29.38
CA GLN A 188 -3.82 -9.11 28.12
C GLN A 188 -2.80 -8.65 27.07
N ALA A 189 -1.82 -7.83 27.47
CA ALA A 189 -0.75 -7.38 26.58
C ALA A 189 0.11 -8.55 26.06
N ALA A 190 0.40 -9.54 26.91
CA ALA A 190 1.10 -10.76 26.53
C ALA A 190 0.27 -11.62 25.55
N ALA A 191 -1.03 -11.77 25.78
CA ALA A 191 -1.92 -12.48 24.87
C ALA A 191 -2.00 -11.81 23.48
N ALA A 192 -2.08 -10.46 23.44
CA ALA A 192 -2.05 -9.69 22.20
C ALA A 192 -0.72 -9.90 21.45
N SER A 193 0.40 -9.78 22.16
CA SER A 193 1.75 -9.98 21.59
C SER A 193 1.93 -11.39 21.04
N ALA A 194 1.49 -12.43 21.77
CA ALA A 194 1.54 -13.81 21.32
C ALA A 194 0.70 -14.06 20.06
N THR A 195 -0.49 -13.44 19.97
CA THR A 195 -1.39 -13.58 18.81
C THR A 195 -0.81 -12.90 17.58
N ILE A 196 -0.27 -11.68 17.71
CA ILE A 196 0.38 -10.98 16.58
C ILE A 196 1.65 -11.70 16.15
N GLY A 197 2.48 -12.19 17.09
CA GLY A 197 3.69 -12.95 16.78
C GLY A 197 3.43 -14.33 16.16
N ALA A 198 2.21 -14.84 16.25
CA ALA A 198 1.82 -16.13 15.69
C ALA A 198 1.44 -16.08 14.20
N VAL A 199 1.07 -14.90 13.69
CA VAL A 199 0.62 -14.68 12.30
C VAL A 199 1.67 -13.91 11.50
N ILE A 200 1.59 -13.97 10.17
CA ILE A 200 2.48 -13.20 9.29
C ILE A 200 1.78 -11.97 8.72
N GLY A 201 2.55 -10.97 8.28
CA GLY A 201 1.99 -9.69 7.81
C GLY A 201 0.99 -9.83 6.66
N VAL A 202 1.18 -10.79 5.75
CA VAL A 202 0.23 -11.05 4.66
C VAL A 202 -1.11 -11.59 5.16
N ASP A 203 -1.13 -12.37 6.25
CA ASP A 203 -2.37 -12.84 6.87
C ASP A 203 -3.15 -11.67 7.50
N ILE A 204 -2.43 -10.75 8.15
CA ILE A 204 -3.01 -9.53 8.74
C ILE A 204 -3.63 -8.66 7.64
N LEU A 205 -2.89 -8.42 6.55
CA LEU A 205 -3.41 -7.65 5.40
C LEU A 205 -4.64 -8.32 4.78
N LYS A 206 -4.62 -9.66 4.64
CA LYS A 206 -5.76 -10.41 4.10
C LYS A 206 -6.98 -10.33 5.02
N ALA A 207 -6.79 -10.38 6.34
CA ALA A 207 -7.86 -10.22 7.32
C ALA A 207 -8.51 -8.83 7.22
N ILE A 208 -7.70 -7.77 7.17
CA ILE A 208 -8.19 -6.39 7.02
C ILE A 208 -8.95 -6.24 5.69
N ALA A 209 -8.39 -6.71 4.58
CA ALA A 209 -9.02 -6.59 3.26
C ALA A 209 -10.33 -7.42 3.13
N SER A 210 -10.44 -8.50 3.90
CA SER A 210 -11.65 -9.33 3.96
C SER A 210 -12.70 -8.75 4.91
N SER A 211 -12.35 -7.73 5.70
CA SER A 211 -13.29 -7.08 6.60
C SER A 211 -14.39 -6.34 5.84
N ALA A 212 -15.60 -6.38 6.41
CA ALA A 212 -16.63 -5.42 6.06
C ALA A 212 -16.32 -4.06 6.72
N GLU A 213 -17.10 -3.05 6.34
CA GLU A 213 -17.15 -1.80 7.09
C GLU A 213 -17.86 -2.00 8.43
N ALA A 214 -17.42 -1.26 9.44
CA ALA A 214 -18.07 -1.20 10.73
C ALA A 214 -19.49 -0.66 10.61
N GLY A 215 -20.44 -1.38 11.21
CA GLY A 215 -21.84 -0.98 11.35
C GLY A 215 -22.02 0.30 12.18
N THR A 216 -23.24 0.83 12.20
CA THR A 216 -23.57 2.04 12.98
C THR A 216 -23.90 1.70 14.42
N GLY A 217 -23.48 2.57 15.35
CA GLY A 217 -23.73 2.41 16.79
C GLY A 217 -22.51 1.84 17.54
N GLU A 218 -22.62 1.75 18.87
CA GLU A 218 -21.61 1.10 19.70
C GLU A 218 -21.73 -0.42 19.52
N ILE A 219 -20.67 -1.05 19.02
CA ILE A 219 -20.59 -2.51 18.84
C ILE A 219 -19.80 -3.08 20.00
N LYS A 220 -20.39 -4.01 20.75
CA LYS A 220 -19.68 -4.69 21.82
C LYS A 220 -18.68 -5.67 21.21
N ILE A 221 -17.51 -5.80 21.83
CA ILE A 221 -16.45 -6.70 21.33
C ILE A 221 -16.91 -8.15 21.14
N GLY A 222 -17.85 -8.64 21.97
CA GLY A 222 -18.42 -9.99 21.85
C GLY A 222 -19.42 -10.16 20.69
N GLU A 223 -19.86 -9.05 20.08
CA GLU A 223 -20.80 -9.00 18.97
C GLU A 223 -20.10 -8.67 17.63
N ALA A 224 -18.82 -8.27 17.68
CA ALA A 224 -18.02 -7.95 16.50
C ALA A 224 -17.87 -9.17 15.57
N LYS A 225 -18.11 -8.96 14.28
CA LYS A 225 -18.10 -9.99 13.23
C LYS A 225 -16.95 -9.84 12.26
N ASN A 226 -16.27 -8.70 12.28
CA ASN A 226 -15.18 -8.38 11.37
C ASN A 226 -14.17 -7.43 12.02
N THR A 227 -13.02 -7.24 11.37
CA THR A 227 -11.91 -6.44 11.88
C THR A 227 -12.27 -4.97 12.13
N ALA A 228 -13.17 -4.38 11.34
CA ALA A 228 -13.56 -2.97 11.50
C ALA A 228 -14.45 -2.72 12.73
N GLU A 229 -15.10 -3.76 13.24
CA GLU A 229 -16.04 -3.68 14.38
C GLU A 229 -15.37 -3.89 15.74
N ILE A 230 -14.06 -4.16 15.74
CA ILE A 230 -13.22 -4.36 16.91
C ILE A 230 -12.64 -3.00 17.35
#